data_AF-A0AAV9IST7-F1
#
_entry.id   AF-A0AAV9IST7-F1
#
_cell.length_a   1.000
_cell.length_b   1.000
_cell.length_c   1.000
_cell.angle_alpha   90.00
_cell.angle_beta   90.00
_cell.angle_gamma   90.00
#
_symmetry.space_group_name_H-M   'P 1'
#
loop_
_entity.id
_entity.type
_entity.pdbx_description
1 polymer ?
#
loop_
_entity_poly.entity_id
_entity_poly.type
_entity_poly.pdbx_seq_one_letter_code
_entity_poly.pdbx_strand_id
1 'polypeptide(L)'
;MTGNNAEAGIAKFQQLKEAFEAVHEDATKFFEKGNKAAAVRARKKLLELREIAQEMRKLIQETKHQIEEEHRGAHGSGGGAGGGATTSKAPQPLGNAAPMMPLHPPGPPGY
;
A
#
# COMPACT_ATOMS: atom_id res chain seq x y z
N MET A 1 -4.77 29.57 12.76
CA MET A 1 -3.31 29.65 12.42
C MET A 1 -2.96 28.36 11.69
N THR A 2 -3.11 28.34 10.36
CA THR A 2 -3.12 27.09 9.55
C THR A 2 -1.79 26.84 8.81
N GLY A 3 -0.72 27.55 9.19
CA GLY A 3 0.55 27.58 8.44
C GLY A 3 1.39 26.29 8.52
N ASN A 4 1.38 25.59 9.65
CA ASN A 4 2.38 24.54 9.89
C ASN A 4 2.15 23.25 9.10
N ASN A 5 0.89 22.84 8.89
CA ASN A 5 0.59 21.58 8.21
C ASN A 5 0.57 21.69 6.69
N ALA A 6 0.22 22.86 6.15
CA ALA A 6 0.29 23.11 4.71
C ALA A 6 1.75 23.08 4.21
N GLU A 7 2.66 23.74 4.95
CA GLU A 7 4.08 23.75 4.62
C GLU A 7 4.71 22.36 4.74
N ALA A 8 4.37 21.61 5.81
CA ALA A 8 4.78 20.22 5.98
C ALA A 8 4.27 19.30 4.85
N GLY A 9 3.03 19.51 4.39
CA GLY A 9 2.45 18.78 3.26
C GLY A 9 3.19 19.03 1.95
N ILE A 10 3.50 20.30 1.65
CA ILE A 10 4.27 20.68 0.46
C ILE A 10 5.70 20.09 0.52
N ALA A 11 6.36 20.16 1.68
CA ALA A 11 7.68 19.57 1.87
C ALA A 11 7.68 18.04 1.66
N LYS A 12 6.64 17.34 2.16
CA LYS A 12 6.47 15.90 1.92
C LYS A 12 6.21 15.55 0.47
N PHE A 13 5.50 16.40 -0.27
CA PHE A 13 5.30 16.22 -1.71
C PHE A 13 6.63 16.29 -2.48
N GLN A 14 7.51 17.22 -2.12
CA GLN A 14 8.85 17.33 -2.71
C GLN A 14 9.69 16.07 -2.43
N GLN A 15 9.69 15.58 -1.19
CA GLN A 15 10.35 14.32 -0.83
C GLN A 15 9.80 13.12 -1.61
N LEU A 16 8.48 13.07 -1.83
CA LEU A 16 7.84 12.02 -2.62
C LEU A 16 8.35 12.03 -4.07
N LYS A 17 8.49 13.22 -4.67
CA LYS A 17 8.99 13.38 -6.05
C LYS A 17 10.43 12.90 -6.17
N GLU A 18 11.30 13.30 -5.25
CA GLU A 18 12.70 12.87 -5.21
C GLU A 18 12.83 11.36 -5.02
N ALA A 19 12.05 10.78 -4.11
CA ALA A 19 12.00 9.33 -3.91
C ALA A 19 11.52 8.60 -5.17
N PHE A 20 10.55 9.17 -5.89
CA PHE A 20 10.06 8.60 -7.15
C PHE A 20 11.14 8.60 -8.24
N GLU A 21 11.88 9.70 -8.41
CA GLU A 21 13.00 9.78 -9.36
C GLU A 21 14.07 8.73 -9.02
N ALA A 22 14.40 8.57 -7.74
CA ALA A 22 15.37 7.58 -7.28
C ALA A 22 14.90 6.13 -7.52
N VAL A 23 13.60 5.85 -7.41
CA VAL A 23 12.99 4.56 -7.78
C VAL A 23 13.08 4.36 -9.29
N HIS A 24 12.69 5.37 -10.06
CA HIS A 24 12.64 5.33 -11.53
C HIS A 24 14.00 4.93 -12.10
N GLU A 25 15.10 5.55 -11.64
CA GLU A 25 16.44 5.22 -12.13
C GLU A 25 16.83 3.74 -11.91
N ASP A 26 16.62 3.20 -10.71
CA ASP A 26 16.96 1.80 -10.41
C ASP A 26 15.99 0.84 -11.13
N ALA A 27 14.72 1.21 -11.28
CA ALA A 27 13.73 0.45 -12.04
C ALA A 27 14.12 0.37 -13.53
N THR A 28 14.48 1.49 -14.16
CA THR A 28 14.97 1.52 -15.55
C THR A 28 16.20 0.62 -15.71
N LYS A 29 17.20 0.75 -14.81
CA LYS A 29 18.39 -0.12 -14.82
C LYS A 29 18.04 -1.61 -14.67
N PHE A 30 17.00 -1.95 -13.90
CA PHE A 30 16.55 -3.32 -13.75
C PHE A 30 15.80 -3.83 -14.99
N PHE A 31 14.79 -3.11 -15.48
CA PHE A 31 13.93 -3.56 -16.57
C PHE A 31 14.62 -3.52 -17.93
N GLU A 32 15.49 -2.55 -18.19
CA GLU A 32 16.22 -2.45 -19.47
C GLU A 32 17.49 -3.30 -19.50
N LYS A 33 18.23 -3.33 -18.38
CA LYS A 33 19.59 -3.93 -18.34
C LYS A 33 19.67 -5.20 -17.52
N GLY A 34 18.56 -5.68 -16.94
CA GLY A 34 18.51 -6.90 -16.12
C GLY A 34 19.34 -6.81 -14.82
N ASN A 35 19.64 -5.59 -14.33
CA ASN A 35 20.54 -5.42 -13.19
C ASN A 35 19.86 -5.84 -11.86
N LYS A 36 20.22 -7.03 -11.36
CA LYS A 36 19.68 -7.61 -10.12
C LYS A 36 19.91 -6.74 -8.88
N ALA A 37 21.06 -6.06 -8.79
CA ALA A 37 21.35 -5.16 -7.67
C ALA A 37 20.45 -3.91 -7.70
N ALA A 38 20.17 -3.38 -8.90
CA ALA A 38 19.21 -2.30 -9.09
C ALA A 38 17.79 -2.75 -8.68
N ALA A 39 17.40 -4.00 -8.96
CA ALA A 39 16.12 -4.55 -8.51
C ALA A 39 15.96 -4.52 -6.98
N VAL A 40 17.01 -4.92 -6.24
CA VAL A 40 16.99 -4.89 -4.76
C VAL A 40 16.88 -3.46 -4.25
N ARG A 41 17.61 -2.51 -4.85
CA ARG A 41 17.54 -1.09 -4.47
C ARG A 41 16.17 -0.48 -4.79
N ALA A 42 15.64 -0.72 -5.99
CA ALA A 42 14.31 -0.26 -6.41
C ALA A 42 13.22 -0.74 -5.44
N ARG A 43 13.27 -2.02 -5.03
CA ARG A 43 12.32 -2.57 -4.06
C ARG A 43 12.39 -1.88 -2.70
N LYS A 44 13.60 -1.61 -2.17
CA LYS A 44 13.76 -0.89 -0.90
C LYS A 44 13.22 0.55 -1.00
N LYS A 45 13.61 1.28 -2.05
CA LYS A 45 13.13 2.64 -2.31
C LYS A 45 11.62 2.71 -2.50
N LEU A 46 11.00 1.70 -3.11
CA LEU A 46 9.54 1.60 -3.23
C LEU A 46 8.83 1.43 -1.88
N LEU A 47 9.46 0.78 -0.90
CA LEU A 47 8.91 0.70 0.46
C LEU A 47 8.93 2.07 1.14
N GLU A 48 10.04 2.80 1.02
CA GLU A 48 10.18 4.16 1.53
C GLU A 48 9.17 5.11 0.86
N LEU A 49 9.01 5.02 -0.46
CA LEU A 49 8.03 5.81 -1.22
C LEU A 49 6.60 5.60 -0.72
N ARG A 50 6.23 4.35 -0.42
CA ARG A 50 4.93 4.01 0.19
C ARG A 50 4.75 4.72 1.53
N GLU A 51 5.77 4.73 2.37
CA GLU A 51 5.70 5.33 3.71
C GLU A 51 5.52 6.84 3.61
N ILE A 52 6.29 7.51 2.77
CA ILE A 52 6.14 8.96 2.50
C ILE A 52 4.73 9.28 1.98
N ALA A 53 4.20 8.47 1.05
CA ALA A 53 2.85 8.65 0.52
C ALA A 53 1.77 8.47 1.60
N GLN A 54 1.95 7.52 2.52
CA GLN A 54 1.03 7.30 3.64
C GLN A 54 1.04 8.47 4.64
N GLU A 55 2.21 9.02 4.95
CA GLU A 55 2.36 10.19 5.80
C GLU A 55 1.68 11.42 5.18
N MET A 56 1.91 11.66 3.89
CA MET A 56 1.26 12.74 3.16
C MET A 56 -0.28 12.60 3.19
N ARG A 57 -0.81 11.38 3.01
CA ARG A 57 -2.27 11.13 3.15
C ARG A 57 -2.78 11.50 4.54
N LYS A 58 -2.05 11.14 5.61
CA LYS A 58 -2.43 11.47 6.98
C LYS A 58 -2.44 12.98 7.22
N LEU A 59 -1.39 13.67 6.77
CA LEU A 59 -1.28 15.14 6.84
C LEU A 59 -2.47 15.82 6.15
N ILE A 60 -2.89 15.35 4.97
CA ILE A 60 -4.06 15.89 4.27
C ILE A 60 -5.34 15.67 5.10
N GLN A 61 -5.55 14.48 5.64
CA GLN A 61 -6.73 14.19 6.46
C GLN A 61 -6.76 15.02 7.74
N GLU A 62 -5.61 15.19 8.40
CA GLU A 62 -5.47 15.99 9.60
C GLU A 62 -5.73 17.47 9.29
N THR A 63 -5.17 18.00 8.20
CA THR A 63 -5.40 19.38 7.75
C THR A 63 -6.87 19.62 7.42
N LYS A 64 -7.53 18.68 6.72
CA LYS A 64 -8.98 18.74 6.48
C LYS A 64 -9.75 18.82 7.79
N HIS A 65 -9.42 17.96 8.75
CA HIS A 65 -10.10 17.96 10.05
C HIS A 65 -9.89 19.29 10.79
N GLN A 66 -8.67 19.84 10.79
CA GLN A 66 -8.38 21.13 11.41
C GLN A 66 -9.15 22.29 10.76
N ILE A 67 -9.25 22.31 9.43
CA ILE A 67 -10.06 23.29 8.68
C ILE A 67 -11.54 23.13 9.06
N GLU A 68 -12.03 21.89 9.14
CA GLU A 68 -13.42 21.60 9.54
C GLU A 68 -13.70 22.02 10.99
N GLU A 69 -12.77 21.79 11.92
CA GLU A 69 -12.90 22.17 13.34
C GLU A 69 -12.80 23.70 13.55
N GLU A 70 -11.91 24.41 12.83
CA GLU A 70 -11.91 25.89 12.82
C GLU A 70 -13.25 26.44 12.29
N HIS A 71 -13.92 25.74 11.37
CA HIS A 71 -15.24 26.09 10.86
C HIS A 71 -16.41 25.56 11.71
N ARG A 72 -16.17 24.61 12.63
CA ARG A 72 -17.17 23.94 13.49
C ARG A 72 -17.30 24.57 14.88
N GLY A 73 -17.09 25.88 14.97
CA GLY A 73 -17.65 26.68 16.08
C GLY A 73 -19.19 26.63 16.19
N ALA A 74 -19.88 25.96 15.27
CA ALA A 74 -21.31 25.66 15.35
C ALA A 74 -21.62 24.22 14.88
N HIS A 75 -22.23 23.45 15.77
CA HIS A 75 -22.81 22.12 15.58
C HIS A 75 -21.87 20.91 15.48
N GLY A 76 -21.79 20.19 16.60
CA GLY A 76 -21.10 18.92 16.74
C GLY A 76 -21.86 17.70 16.18
N SER A 77 -21.14 16.57 16.29
CA SER A 77 -21.54 15.19 16.01
C SER A 77 -21.58 14.78 14.53
N GLY A 78 -20.57 14.02 14.13
CA GLY A 78 -20.55 13.34 12.84
C GLY A 78 -19.33 12.44 12.70
N GLY A 79 -19.40 11.24 13.28
CA GLY A 79 -18.42 10.18 13.08
C GLY A 79 -18.26 9.86 11.59
N GLY A 80 -17.02 9.87 11.12
CA GLY A 80 -16.67 9.57 9.73
C GLY A 80 -15.57 8.52 9.71
N ALA A 81 -15.97 7.28 9.46
CA ALA A 81 -15.14 6.09 9.42
C ALA A 81 -13.83 6.30 8.64
N GLY A 82 -12.71 6.14 9.36
CA GLY A 82 -11.43 5.86 8.72
C GLY A 82 -11.56 4.52 8.01
N GLY A 83 -11.61 4.55 6.68
CA GLY A 83 -11.48 3.38 5.81
C GLY A 83 -10.11 2.74 5.99
N GLY A 84 -9.94 1.99 7.07
CA GLY A 84 -9.01 0.89 7.19
C GLY A 84 -9.65 -0.30 6.49
N ALA A 85 -8.93 -0.88 5.54
CA ALA A 85 -9.36 -2.05 4.79
C ALA A 85 -9.91 -3.12 5.73
N THR A 86 -11.16 -3.49 5.55
CA THR A 86 -11.66 -4.78 6.00
C THR A 86 -11.00 -5.85 5.13
N THR A 87 -9.73 -6.16 5.41
CA THR A 87 -9.28 -7.52 5.19
C THR A 87 -9.91 -8.34 6.32
N SER A 88 -11.20 -8.67 6.12
CA SER A 88 -11.80 -9.81 6.78
C SER A 88 -10.99 -11.02 6.35
N LYS A 89 -9.92 -11.32 7.09
CA LYS A 89 -9.23 -12.59 7.05
C LYS A 89 -10.26 -13.61 7.51
N ALA A 90 -10.95 -14.22 6.55
CA ALA A 90 -11.76 -15.41 6.81
C ALA A 90 -10.85 -16.43 7.52
N PRO A 91 -11.24 -16.97 8.69
CA PRO A 91 -10.57 -18.15 9.20
C PRO A 91 -10.85 -19.28 8.22
N GLN A 92 -9.80 -19.82 7.59
CA GLN A 92 -9.95 -21.07 6.86
C GLN A 92 -10.33 -22.15 7.89
N PRO A 93 -11.45 -22.87 7.75
CA PRO A 93 -11.69 -24.03 8.58
C PRO A 93 -10.72 -25.13 8.14
N LEU A 94 -9.80 -25.51 9.04
CA LEU A 94 -9.14 -26.81 8.95
C LEU A 94 -10.22 -27.88 9.05
N GLY A 95 -10.30 -28.74 8.03
CA GLY A 95 -10.96 -30.05 8.12
C GLY A 95 -12.29 -30.15 7.38
N ASN A 96 -12.23 -30.59 6.12
CA ASN A 96 -12.86 -31.85 5.79
C ASN A 96 -12.13 -32.52 4.61
N ALA A 97 -11.75 -33.78 4.80
CA ALA A 97 -11.02 -34.56 3.81
C ALA A 97 -11.95 -34.89 2.63
N ALA A 98 -11.71 -34.29 1.47
CA ALA A 98 -12.24 -34.80 0.21
C ALA A 98 -11.24 -35.84 -0.35
N PRO A 99 -11.71 -37.06 -0.69
CA PRO A 99 -10.83 -38.15 -1.08
C PRO A 99 -10.15 -37.87 -2.42
N MET A 100 -8.85 -38.15 -2.44
CA MET A 100 -7.97 -38.14 -3.60
C MET A 100 -8.49 -39.10 -4.68
N MET A 101 -8.90 -38.57 -5.83
CA MET A 101 -9.14 -39.37 -7.04
C MET A 101 -8.38 -38.77 -8.22
N PRO A 102 -7.21 -39.30 -8.57
CA PRO A 102 -6.78 -39.34 -9.96
C PRO A 102 -7.34 -40.61 -10.59
N LEU A 103 -8.33 -40.46 -11.49
CA LEU A 103 -8.75 -41.52 -12.41
C LEU A 103 -7.52 -41.90 -13.28
N HIS A 104 -6.81 -42.96 -12.90
CA HIS A 104 -5.86 -43.63 -13.78
C HIS A 104 -6.62 -44.70 -14.57
N PRO A 105 -6.46 -44.79 -15.90
CA PRO A 105 -7.05 -45.90 -16.65
C PRO A 105 -6.38 -47.22 -16.23
N PRO A 106 -7.12 -48.33 -16.07
CA PRO A 106 -6.50 -49.63 -15.84
C PRO A 106 -5.71 -50.03 -17.10
N GLY A 107 -4.40 -50.21 -16.96
CA GLY A 107 -3.56 -50.78 -18.01
C GLY A 107 -4.00 -52.22 -18.35
N PRO A 108 -3.77 -52.68 -19.59
CA PRO A 108 -4.15 -54.04 -19.98
C PRO A 108 -3.35 -55.06 -19.15
N PRO A 109 -3.98 -56.13 -18.63
CA PRO A 109 -3.22 -57.24 -18.06
C PRO A 109 -2.37 -57.88 -19.16
N GLY A 110 -1.08 -58.01 -18.88
CA GLY A 110 -0.09 -58.59 -19.79
C GLY A 110 -0.29 -60.09 -19.97
N TYR A 111 0.02 -60.52 -21.21
CA TYR A 111 -0.02 -61.87 -21.79
C TYR A 111 -1.39 -62.54 -21.89
#